data_AF-A0A8I2G547-F1
#
_entry.id   AF-A0A8I2G547-F1
#
_cell.length_a   1.000
_cell.length_b   1.000
_cell.length_c   1.000
_cell.angle_alpha   90.00
_cell.angle_beta   90.00
_cell.angle_gamma   90.00
#
_symmetry.space_group_name_H-M   'P 1'
#
loop_
_entity.id
_entity.type
_entity.pdbx_description
1 polymer ?
#
loop_
_entity_poly.entity_id
_entity_poly.type
_entity_poly.pdbx_seq_one_letter_code
_entity_poly.pdbx_strand_id
1 'polypeptide(L)'
;MKEQLRKEIGMRLRKLRKTLGYTQEQMVSYFDIGRANYSRIEKGEIFPGAAILNRLKIEFDVSLDWLIANEGQMFHHLREGIREREEQVDFGTYSGEVRELLVYMDKVPMVKHAVLGFFLEYKMKNQDYIEGILHREKNENHMSP
;
A
#
# COMPACT_ATOMS: atom_id res chain seq x y z
N MET A 1 -8.44 -14.33 8.67
CA MET A 1 -8.29 -13.05 7.96
C MET A 1 -6.87 -12.83 7.41
N LYS A 2 -5.81 -12.76 8.24
CA LYS A 2 -4.41 -12.59 7.76
C LYS A 2 -3.95 -13.65 6.75
N GLU A 3 -4.37 -14.91 6.94
CA GLU A 3 -3.96 -16.00 6.05
C GLU A 3 -4.63 -15.95 4.67
N GLN A 4 -5.90 -15.56 4.61
CA GLN A 4 -6.64 -15.40 3.36
C GLN A 4 -6.01 -14.31 2.49
N LEU A 5 -5.67 -13.17 3.10
CA LEU A 5 -4.98 -12.06 2.43
C LEU A 5 -3.63 -12.50 1.82
N ARG A 6 -2.83 -13.27 2.58
CA ARG A 6 -1.54 -13.78 2.05
C ARG A 6 -1.73 -14.70 0.87
N LYS A 7 -2.74 -15.58 0.89
CA LYS A 7 -3.07 -16.45 -0.25
C LYS A 7 -3.45 -15.65 -1.48
N GLU A 8 -4.28 -14.62 -1.32
CA GLU A 8 -4.69 -13.75 -2.42
C GLU A 8 -3.50 -13.00 -3.05
N ILE A 9 -2.61 -12.45 -2.23
CA ILE A 9 -1.39 -11.79 -2.70
C ILE A 9 -0.47 -12.79 -3.40
N GLY A 10 -0.27 -13.99 -2.84
CA GLY A 10 0.52 -15.05 -3.46
C GLY A 10 -0.03 -15.46 -4.83
N MET A 11 -1.35 -15.60 -4.96
CA MET A 11 -2.03 -15.88 -6.22
C MET A 11 -1.81 -14.75 -7.25
N ARG A 12 -1.91 -13.49 -6.84
CA ARG A 12 -1.66 -12.34 -7.72
C ARG A 12 -0.20 -12.24 -8.15
N LEU A 13 0.74 -12.53 -7.25
CA LEU A 13 2.17 -12.61 -7.58
C LEU A 13 2.43 -13.70 -8.64
N ARG A 14 1.80 -14.86 -8.46
CA ARG A 14 1.86 -15.96 -9.44
C ARG A 14 1.25 -15.59 -10.78
N LYS A 15 0.13 -14.86 -10.76
CA LYS A 15 -0.53 -14.34 -11.97
C LYS A 15 0.41 -13.38 -12.70
N LEU A 16 0.96 -12.39 -12.00
CA LEU A 16 1.93 -11.45 -12.54
C LEU A 16 3.11 -12.16 -13.20
N ARG A 17 3.77 -13.08 -12.49
CA ARG A 17 4.92 -13.81 -13.02
C ARG A 17 4.58 -14.54 -14.32
N LYS A 18 3.42 -15.20 -14.37
CA LYS A 18 2.95 -15.89 -15.58
C LYS A 18 2.63 -14.91 -16.71
N THR A 19 2.03 -13.76 -16.41
CA THR A 19 1.78 -12.69 -17.39
C THR A 19 3.08 -12.18 -18.00
N LEU A 20 4.14 -12.10 -17.22
CA LEU A 20 5.49 -11.74 -17.68
C LEU A 20 6.24 -12.89 -18.38
N GLY A 21 5.67 -14.09 -18.44
CA GLY A 21 6.28 -15.26 -19.10
C GLY A 21 7.42 -15.94 -18.33
N TYR A 22 7.64 -15.59 -17.05
CA TYR A 22 8.76 -16.14 -16.28
C TYR A 22 8.43 -17.44 -15.54
N THR A 23 9.42 -18.35 -15.46
CA THR A 23 9.42 -19.42 -14.45
C THR A 23 9.70 -18.85 -13.06
N GLN A 24 9.43 -19.61 -11.99
CA GLN A 24 9.81 -19.17 -10.64
C GLN A 24 11.32 -18.91 -10.53
N GLU A 25 12.14 -19.69 -11.22
CA GLU A 25 13.60 -19.59 -11.19
C GLU A 25 14.08 -18.33 -11.90
N GLN A 26 13.52 -18.02 -13.07
CA GLN A 26 13.78 -16.78 -13.80
C GLN A 26 13.28 -15.56 -13.03
N MET A 27 12.12 -15.65 -12.38
CA MET A 27 11.60 -14.51 -11.61
C MET A 27 12.48 -14.22 -10.39
N VAL A 28 13.03 -15.26 -9.77
CA VAL A 28 13.88 -15.13 -8.58
C VAL A 28 15.22 -14.48 -8.89
N SER A 29 15.76 -14.58 -10.11
CA SER A 29 17.00 -13.86 -10.45
C SER A 29 16.88 -12.34 -10.37
N TYR A 30 15.64 -11.81 -10.38
CA TYR A 30 15.36 -10.40 -10.13
C TYR A 30 15.22 -10.06 -8.66
N PHE A 31 15.40 -10.99 -7.72
CA PHE A 31 15.27 -10.74 -6.28
C PHE A 31 16.45 -11.34 -5.52
N ASP A 32 16.84 -10.71 -4.41
CA ASP A 32 17.87 -11.27 -3.52
C ASP A 32 17.26 -12.27 -2.52
N ILE A 33 16.55 -13.29 -3.04
CA ILE A 33 15.94 -14.36 -2.25
C ILE A 33 16.10 -15.71 -2.95
N GLY A 34 16.01 -16.81 -2.18
CA GLY A 34 16.01 -18.15 -2.76
C GLY A 34 14.67 -18.54 -3.40
N ARG A 35 14.70 -19.46 -4.38
CA ARG A 35 13.50 -20.01 -5.06
C ARG A 35 12.47 -20.60 -4.09
N ALA A 36 12.94 -21.30 -3.06
CA ALA A 36 12.06 -21.85 -2.02
C ALA A 36 11.26 -20.74 -1.33
N ASN A 37 11.92 -19.61 -1.01
CA ASN A 37 11.29 -18.46 -0.38
C ASN A 37 10.20 -17.88 -1.30
N TYR A 38 10.52 -17.67 -2.58
CA TYR A 38 9.56 -17.17 -3.58
C TYR A 38 8.35 -18.10 -3.76
N SER A 39 8.57 -19.42 -3.78
CA SER A 39 7.49 -20.40 -3.86
C SER A 39 6.54 -20.33 -2.66
N ARG A 40 7.06 -20.12 -1.45
CA ARG A 40 6.25 -19.94 -0.23
C ARG A 40 5.43 -18.65 -0.27
N ILE A 41 5.96 -17.58 -0.90
CA ILE A 41 5.20 -16.35 -1.14
C ILE A 41 4.04 -16.63 -2.10
N GLU A 42 4.27 -17.27 -3.25
CA GLU A 42 3.19 -17.58 -4.21
C GLU A 42 2.10 -18.48 -3.62
N LYS A 43 2.44 -19.32 -2.64
CA LYS A 43 1.49 -20.16 -1.90
C LYS A 43 0.75 -19.41 -0.78
N GLY A 44 1.16 -18.18 -0.46
CA GLY A 44 0.60 -17.39 0.64
C GLY A 44 1.02 -17.85 2.04
N GLU A 45 2.08 -18.65 2.15
CA GLU A 45 2.63 -19.09 3.44
C GLU A 45 3.33 -17.92 4.16
N ILE A 46 3.94 -17.03 3.39
CA ILE A 46 4.66 -15.84 3.86
C ILE A 46 4.33 -14.64 2.97
N PHE A 47 4.51 -13.43 3.50
CA PHE A 47 4.24 -12.19 2.80
C PHE A 47 5.47 -11.75 1.98
N PRO A 48 5.31 -11.16 0.78
CA PRO A 48 6.44 -10.60 0.05
C PRO A 48 7.07 -9.44 0.82
N GLY A 49 8.38 -9.52 1.07
CA GLY A 49 9.10 -8.45 1.77
C GLY A 49 9.19 -7.15 0.96
N ALA A 50 9.53 -6.06 1.64
CA ALA A 50 9.64 -4.73 1.05
C ALA A 50 10.55 -4.67 -0.18
N ALA A 51 11.67 -5.39 -0.16
CA ALA A 51 12.61 -5.44 -1.29
C ALA A 51 11.98 -6.03 -2.55
N ILE A 52 11.13 -7.05 -2.41
CA ILE A 52 10.40 -7.67 -3.53
C ILE A 52 9.38 -6.67 -4.08
N LEU A 53 8.59 -6.05 -3.19
CA LEU A 53 7.59 -5.05 -3.60
C LEU A 53 8.24 -3.87 -4.33
N ASN A 54 9.38 -3.38 -3.85
CA ASN A 54 10.09 -2.28 -4.48
C ASN A 54 10.62 -2.66 -5.87
N ARG A 55 11.22 -3.84 -6.02
CA ARG A 55 11.67 -4.32 -7.34
C ARG A 55 10.51 -4.57 -8.29
N LEU A 56 9.37 -5.08 -7.80
CA LEU A 56 8.15 -5.24 -8.61
C LEU A 56 7.66 -3.90 -9.16
N LYS A 57 7.70 -2.85 -8.35
CA LYS A 57 7.34 -1.50 -8.78
C LYS A 57 8.35 -0.94 -9.81
N ILE A 58 9.64 -1.00 -9.52
CA ILE A 58 10.67 -0.33 -10.33
C ILE A 58 10.96 -1.08 -11.63
N GLU A 59 11.12 -2.39 -11.59
CA GLU A 59 11.59 -3.18 -12.73
C GLU A 59 10.46 -3.66 -13.64
N PHE A 60 9.26 -3.85 -13.07
CA PHE A 60 8.12 -4.44 -13.79
C PHE A 60 6.92 -3.49 -13.88
N ASP A 61 7.05 -2.26 -13.36
CA ASP A 61 5.99 -1.25 -13.38
C ASP A 61 4.65 -1.74 -12.79
N VAL A 62 4.73 -2.58 -11.76
CA VAL A 62 3.56 -3.23 -11.14
C VAL A 62 2.91 -2.31 -10.13
N SER A 63 1.58 -2.20 -10.19
CA SER A 63 0.78 -1.54 -9.17
C SER A 63 0.73 -2.35 -7.88
N LEU A 64 1.23 -1.76 -6.79
CA LEU A 64 1.14 -2.38 -5.47
C LEU A 64 -0.30 -2.38 -4.95
N ASP A 65 -1.14 -1.42 -5.36
CA ASP A 65 -2.57 -1.39 -5.03
C ASP A 65 -3.28 -2.60 -5.64
N TRP A 66 -2.98 -2.92 -6.91
CA TRP A 66 -3.48 -4.14 -7.54
C TRP A 66 -2.97 -5.40 -6.84
N LEU A 67 -1.67 -5.45 -6.52
CA LEU A 67 -1.06 -6.62 -5.91
C LEU A 67 -1.57 -6.88 -4.49
N ILE A 68 -1.79 -5.84 -3.69
CA ILE A 68 -2.11 -5.97 -2.26
C ILE A 68 -3.61 -5.87 -2.02
N ALA A 69 -4.27 -4.85 -2.59
CA ALA A 69 -5.69 -4.54 -2.36
C ALA A 69 -6.62 -5.07 -3.46
N ASN A 70 -6.08 -5.59 -4.57
CA ASN A 70 -6.86 -5.99 -5.75
C ASN A 70 -7.61 -4.83 -6.40
N GLU A 71 -7.04 -3.62 -6.32
CA GLU A 71 -7.62 -2.40 -6.86
C GLU A 71 -6.87 -1.92 -8.11
N GLY A 72 -7.62 -1.49 -9.13
CA GLY A 72 -7.03 -0.95 -10.35
C GLY A 72 -6.37 -1.99 -11.28
N GLN A 73 -5.41 -1.52 -12.08
CA GLN A 73 -4.73 -2.30 -13.12
C GLN A 73 -3.42 -2.91 -12.62
N MET A 74 -3.02 -4.04 -13.20
CA MET A 74 -1.79 -4.76 -12.84
C MET A 74 -0.53 -3.91 -13.01
N PHE A 75 -0.47 -3.14 -14.10
CA PHE A 75 0.66 -2.29 -14.43
C PHE A 75 0.24 -0.82 -14.48
N HIS A 76 1.15 0.10 -14.13
CA HIS A 76 0.87 1.53 -14.17
C HIS A 76 0.75 2.06 -15.60
N HIS A 77 1.58 1.60 -16.53
CA HIS A 77 1.51 2.01 -17.95
C HIS A 77 0.22 1.58 -18.67
N LEU A 78 -0.53 0.61 -18.14
CA LEU A 78 -1.87 0.27 -18.65
C LEU A 78 -2.96 1.28 -18.23
N ARG A 79 -2.61 2.28 -17.41
CA ARG A 79 -3.40 3.49 -17.21
C ARG A 79 -3.18 4.43 -18.38
N GLU A 80 -3.58 4.04 -19.59
CA GLU A 80 -3.55 4.98 -20.72
C GLU A 80 -4.38 6.23 -20.36
N GLY A 81 -3.73 7.40 -20.33
CA GLY A 81 -4.39 8.70 -20.25
C GLY A 81 -4.42 9.41 -18.89
N ILE A 82 -3.92 8.82 -17.80
CA ILE A 82 -3.76 9.54 -16.52
C ILE A 82 -2.28 9.63 -16.21
N ARG A 83 -1.63 10.72 -16.64
CA ARG A 83 -0.43 11.20 -15.94
C ARG A 83 -0.85 11.37 -14.49
N GLU A 84 -0.28 10.59 -13.58
CA GLU A 84 -0.28 10.97 -12.18
C GLU A 84 0.36 12.36 -12.17
N ARG A 85 -0.47 13.42 -12.09
CA ARG A 85 0.05 14.70 -11.65
C ARG A 85 0.62 14.36 -10.29
N GLU A 86 1.92 14.58 -10.12
CA GLU A 86 2.47 14.79 -8.79
C GLU A 86 1.73 16.03 -8.26
N GLU A 87 0.53 15.83 -7.71
CA GLU A 87 -0.16 16.87 -7.00
C GLU A 87 0.76 17.21 -5.83
N GLN A 88 1.26 18.46 -5.83
CA GLN A 88 1.90 19.01 -4.64
C GLN A 88 0.89 18.90 -3.51
N VAL A 89 1.12 17.96 -2.60
CA VAL A 89 0.29 17.80 -1.42
C VAL A 89 0.62 18.96 -0.49
N ASP A 90 -0.29 19.93 -0.40
CA ASP A 90 -0.21 21.00 0.59
C ASP A 90 -0.49 20.41 1.97
N PHE A 91 0.56 20.24 2.76
CA PHE A 91 0.46 19.74 4.12
C PHE A 91 0.13 20.85 5.14
N GLY A 92 -0.25 22.07 4.75
CA GLY A 92 -0.68 23.10 5.71
C GLY A 92 0.33 23.43 6.83
N THR A 93 -0.15 23.97 7.96
CA THR A 93 0.67 24.30 9.16
C THR A 93 0.73 23.13 10.14
N TYR A 94 1.42 22.06 9.76
CA TYR A 94 1.76 20.98 10.70
C TYR A 94 3.15 21.16 11.32
N SER A 95 3.38 20.54 12.50
CA SER A 95 4.71 20.47 13.09
C SER A 95 5.68 19.72 12.16
N GLY A 96 6.99 19.88 12.38
CA GLY A 96 8.02 19.28 11.52
C GLY A 96 7.90 17.75 11.43
N GLU A 97 7.58 17.10 12.55
CA GLU A 97 7.44 15.65 12.67
C GLU A 97 6.19 15.14 11.94
N VAL A 98 5.08 15.88 12.02
CA VAL A 98 3.85 15.52 11.30
C VAL A 98 4.05 15.72 9.80
N ARG A 99 4.76 16.77 9.37
CA ARG A 99 5.10 16.96 7.97
C ARG A 99 6.01 15.84 7.44
N GLU A 100 7.01 15.43 8.21
CA GLU A 100 7.88 14.30 7.88
C GLU A 100 7.07 13.00 7.74
N LEU A 101 6.18 12.72 8.70
CA LEU A 101 5.28 11.58 8.65
C LEU A 101 4.44 11.59 7.36
N LEU A 102 3.86 12.73 7.00
CA LEU A 102 3.02 12.87 5.81
C LEU A 102 3.83 12.67 4.52
N VAL A 103 5.05 13.21 4.45
CA VAL A 103 5.98 12.96 3.33
C VAL A 103 6.32 11.47 3.23
N TYR A 104 6.58 10.79 4.35
CA TYR A 104 6.83 9.35 4.34
C TYR A 104 5.60 8.53 4.01
N MET A 105 4.41 8.94 4.43
CA MET A 105 3.16 8.29 4.01
C MET A 105 2.91 8.43 2.51
N ASP A 106 3.35 9.53 1.88
CA ASP A 106 3.26 9.72 0.43
C ASP A 106 4.33 8.89 -0.31
N LYS A 107 5.59 9.01 0.09
CA LYS A 107 6.74 8.43 -0.64
C LYS A 107 7.04 6.97 -0.30
N VAL A 108 6.67 6.50 0.89
CA VAL A 108 7.05 5.19 1.42
C VAL A 108 5.78 4.37 1.73
N PRO A 109 5.36 3.46 0.82
CA PRO A 109 4.14 2.69 1.01
C PRO A 109 4.08 1.97 2.36
N MET A 110 5.18 1.42 2.87
CA MET A 110 5.17 0.73 4.17
C MET A 110 4.77 1.63 5.33
N VAL A 111 5.20 2.89 5.33
CA VAL A 111 4.84 3.86 6.37
C VAL A 111 3.34 4.15 6.29
N LYS A 112 2.82 4.40 5.08
CA LYS A 112 1.38 4.57 4.85
C LYS A 112 0.56 3.42 5.43
N HIS A 113 0.94 2.18 5.15
CA HIS A 113 0.20 1.00 5.61
C HIS A 113 0.30 0.79 7.13
N ALA A 114 1.47 1.01 7.72
CA ALA A 114 1.65 0.89 9.16
C ALA A 114 0.80 1.93 9.91
N VAL A 115 0.85 3.18 9.45
CA VAL A 115 0.08 4.29 10.04
C VAL A 115 -1.42 4.09 9.83
N LEU A 116 -1.84 3.65 8.64
CA LEU A 116 -3.25 3.35 8.36
C LEU A 116 -3.76 2.22 9.26
N GLY A 117 -2.99 1.15 9.47
CA GLY A 117 -3.37 0.07 10.37
C GLY A 117 -3.57 0.56 11.80
N PHE A 118 -2.63 1.36 12.32
CA PHE A 118 -2.75 1.98 13.64
C PHE A 118 -3.97 2.91 13.73
N PHE A 119 -4.17 3.76 12.73
CA PHE A 119 -5.29 4.69 12.66
C PHE A 119 -6.64 3.96 12.65
N LEU A 120 -6.80 2.91 11.85
CA LEU A 120 -8.04 2.14 11.79
C LEU A 120 -8.32 1.43 13.12
N GLU A 121 -7.31 0.84 13.75
CA GLU A 121 -7.45 0.23 15.07
C GLU A 121 -7.86 1.27 16.13
N TYR A 122 -7.21 2.43 16.13
CA TYR A 122 -7.56 3.53 17.02
C TYR A 122 -8.99 4.01 16.78
N LYS A 123 -9.40 4.16 15.52
CA LYS A 123 -10.75 4.58 15.14
C LYS A 123 -11.81 3.59 15.61
N MET A 124 -11.58 2.29 15.43
CA MET A 124 -12.52 1.25 15.86
C MET A 124 -12.66 1.20 17.39
N LYS A 125 -11.56 1.39 18.13
CA LYS A 125 -11.58 1.35 19.60
C LYS A 125 -12.17 2.61 20.24
N ASN A 126 -12.13 3.75 19.53
CA ASN A 126 -12.48 5.06 20.07
C ASN A 126 -13.52 5.79 19.23
N GLN A 127 -14.41 5.05 18.54
CA GLN A 127 -15.35 5.61 17.58
C GLN A 127 -16.23 6.72 18.18
N ASP A 128 -16.85 6.46 19.34
CA ASP A 128 -17.73 7.42 20.02
C ASP A 128 -16.99 8.71 20.44
N TYR A 129 -15.73 8.58 20.84
CA TYR A 129 -14.89 9.72 21.22
C TYR A 129 -14.53 10.59 20.00
N ILE A 130 -14.17 9.96 18.88
CA ILE A 130 -13.82 10.65 17.63
C ILE A 130 -15.05 11.36 17.06
N GLU A 131 -16.18 10.67 16.99
CA GLU A 131 -17.45 11.26 16.51
C GLU A 131 -17.89 12.42 17.41
N GLY A 132 -17.71 12.29 18.74
CA GLY A 132 -17.99 13.35 19.70
C GLY A 132 -17.14 14.62 19.51
N ILE A 133 -15.87 14.49 19.13
CA ILE A 133 -14.99 15.64 18.82
C ILE A 133 -15.40 16.29 17.51
N LEU A 134 -15.55 15.50 16.44
CA LEU A 134 -15.88 16.01 15.11
C LEU A 134 -17.25 16.72 15.07
N HIS A 135 -18.21 16.27 15.89
CA HIS A 135 -19.49 16.96 16.04
C HIS A 135 -19.39 18.29 16.78
N ARG A 136 -18.49 18.43 17.77
CA ARG A 136 -18.26 19.72 18.46
C ARG A 136 -17.60 20.74 17.56
N GLU A 137 -16.57 20.35 16.81
CA GLU A 137 -15.89 21.24 15.86
C GLU A 137 -16.81 21.74 14.74
N LYS A 138 -17.75 20.89 14.25
CA LYS A 138 -18.76 21.32 13.28
C LYS A 138 -19.74 22.35 13.85
N ASN A 139 -20.10 22.23 15.13
CA ASN A 139 -21.04 23.15 15.78
C ASN A 139 -20.37 24.48 16.16
N GLU A 140 -19.09 24.47 16.53
CA GLU A 140 -18.32 25.69 16.82
C GLU A 140 -18.05 26.52 15.55
N ASN A 141 -17.82 25.87 14.40
CA ASN A 141 -17.68 26.56 13.11
C ASN A 141 -18.99 27.13 12.55
N HIS A 142 -20.17 26.76 13.09
CA HIS A 142 -21.47 27.34 12.71
C HIS A 142 -21.95 28.43 13.68
N MET A 143 -21.21 28.71 14.76
CA MET A 143 -21.55 29.75 15.76
C MET A 143 -20.56 30.93 15.80
N SER A 144 -19.58 30.97 14.89
CA SER A 144 -18.74 32.16 14.71
C SER A 144 -19.44 33.15 13.75
N PRO A 145 -19.73 34.40 14.17
CA PRO A 145 -20.45 35.41 13.39
C PRO A 145 -19.75 35.88 12.11
#